data_AF-A0A6J1PU12-F1
#
_entry.id   AF-A0A6J1PU12-F1
#
_cell.length_a   1.000
_cell.length_b   1.000
_cell.length_c   1.000
_cell.angle_alpha   90.00
_cell.angle_beta   90.00
_cell.angle_gamma   90.00
#
_symmetry.space_group_name_H-M   'P 1'
#
loop_
_entity.id
_entity.type
_entity.pdbx_description
1 polymer ?
#
loop_
_entity_poly.entity_id
_entity_poly.type
_entity_poly.pdbx_seq_one_letter_code
_entity_poly.pdbx_strand_id
1 'polypeptide(L)'
;MILSEIAKLYDPLELSAPLVFWAKVLMQEWWKITDLQWDDPLPKPLQEKWMTFRKQLNVLVEIKIPRCALPPNAVALELYGFGDASELGFGCCIYLRAFDQIGNYTINLLCAKSRVAPLKKTTIPRLELQAALLLAELAAKVTGAIALVYRLICLWTDSTITLYRIRSQSSRYTTYVANRIARIQELSTPEQWRHVPGELNPADLVSRGLLPEALSKTDNWFHGPAFLKYEESEWPFLRLERTESNDQTDEELKKTINVSCIAAVADPVMNYSSYTKTLRISARCRRFVANCKATRDRRDYGPLSASELNEALLGLI
;
A
#
# COMPACT_ATOMS: atom_id res chain seq x y z
N MET A 1 30.61 12.80 -9.52
CA MET A 1 31.20 11.45 -9.67
C MET A 1 30.34 10.31 -9.11
N ILE A 2 29.67 10.47 -7.97
CA ILE A 2 28.96 9.34 -7.34
C ILE A 2 27.67 8.94 -8.06
N LEU A 3 26.82 9.89 -8.43
CA LEU A 3 25.59 9.64 -9.20
C LEU A 3 25.85 8.84 -10.49
N SER A 4 26.90 9.20 -11.22
CA SER A 4 27.31 8.47 -12.42
C SER A 4 27.76 7.04 -12.12
N GLU A 5 28.32 6.78 -10.94
CA GLU A 5 28.67 5.41 -10.53
C GLU A 5 27.43 4.61 -10.13
N ILE A 6 26.48 5.21 -9.39
CA ILE A 6 25.20 4.56 -9.07
C ILE A 6 24.44 4.22 -10.36
N ALA A 7 24.44 5.11 -11.36
CA ALA A 7 23.79 4.88 -12.64
C ALA A 7 24.40 3.70 -13.43
N LYS A 8 25.68 3.36 -13.22
CA LYS A 8 26.30 2.18 -13.84
C LYS A 8 25.79 0.86 -13.27
N LEU A 9 25.18 0.89 -12.09
CA LEU A 9 24.55 -0.28 -11.46
C LEU A 9 23.15 -0.55 -12.01
N TYR A 10 22.73 0.18 -13.05
CA TYR A 10 21.43 0.01 -13.67
C TYR A 10 21.25 -1.41 -14.22
N ASP A 11 20.21 -2.07 -13.73
CA ASP A 11 19.78 -3.40 -14.14
C ASP A 11 18.28 -3.32 -14.52
N PRO A 12 17.89 -3.60 -15.77
CA PRO A 12 16.50 -3.55 -16.22
C PRO A 12 15.54 -4.44 -15.41
N LEU A 13 16.02 -5.58 -14.93
CA LEU A 13 15.25 -6.55 -14.14
C LEU A 13 15.38 -6.31 -12.62
N GLU A 14 16.26 -5.38 -12.22
CA GLU A 14 16.68 -5.14 -10.84
C GLU A 14 17.01 -6.45 -10.06
N LEU A 15 17.72 -7.39 -10.66
CA LEU A 15 18.22 -8.60 -9.97
C LEU A 15 19.20 -8.25 -8.84
N SER A 16 19.88 -7.11 -8.96
CA SER A 16 20.69 -6.50 -7.91
C SER A 16 19.93 -5.47 -7.05
N ALA A 17 18.59 -5.53 -7.00
CA ALA A 17 17.75 -4.54 -6.31
C ALA A 17 18.19 -4.21 -4.88
N PRO A 18 18.56 -5.15 -3.99
CA PRO A 18 19.03 -4.82 -2.63
C PRO A 18 20.22 -3.86 -2.62
N LEU A 19 21.17 -4.09 -3.52
CA LEU A 19 22.38 -3.28 -3.66
C LEU A 19 22.07 -1.90 -4.25
N VAL A 20 21.26 -1.87 -5.31
CA VAL A 20 20.85 -0.60 -5.95
C VAL A 20 20.01 0.23 -4.99
N PHE A 21 19.13 -0.42 -4.22
CA PHE A 21 18.32 0.24 -3.20
C PHE A 21 19.17 0.87 -2.11
N TRP A 22 20.18 0.16 -1.60
CA TRP A 22 21.12 0.72 -0.64
C TRP A 22 21.77 2.01 -1.16
N ALA A 23 22.22 2.02 -2.42
CA ALA A 23 22.79 3.20 -3.06
C ALA A 23 21.76 4.34 -3.23
N LYS A 24 20.51 4.02 -3.58
CA LYS A 24 19.41 5.00 -3.67
C LYS A 24 19.08 5.62 -2.30
N VAL A 25 19.10 4.84 -1.22
CA VAL A 25 18.88 5.35 0.15
C VAL A 25 19.99 6.31 0.54
N LEU A 26 21.26 5.94 0.30
CA LEU A 26 22.40 6.81 0.59
C LEU A 26 22.33 8.12 -0.21
N MET A 27 21.93 8.05 -1.48
CA MET A 27 21.69 9.24 -2.31
C MET A 27 20.59 10.13 -1.73
N GLN A 28 19.51 9.55 -1.19
CA GLN A 28 18.47 10.31 -0.50
C GLN A 28 18.98 10.95 0.80
N GLU A 29 19.87 10.30 1.55
CA GLU A 29 20.53 10.91 2.73
C GLU A 29 21.31 12.18 2.34
N TRP A 30 22.00 12.18 1.20
CA TRP A 30 22.75 13.35 0.73
C TRP A 30 21.85 14.51 0.34
N TRP A 31 20.74 14.23 -0.34
CA TRP A 31 19.78 15.25 -0.75
C TRP A 31 19.07 15.93 0.43
N LYS A 32 19.13 15.34 1.64
CA LYS A 32 18.61 15.97 2.86
C LYS A 32 19.55 17.00 3.46
N ILE A 33 20.82 17.06 3.02
CA ILE A 33 21.79 18.04 3.50
C ILE A 33 21.47 19.39 2.88
N THR A 34 21.22 20.38 3.73
CA THR A 34 21.00 21.76 3.30
C THR A 34 22.30 22.37 2.77
N ASP A 35 22.17 23.20 1.73
CA ASP A 35 23.24 24.01 1.14
C ASP A 35 24.44 23.25 0.54
N LEU A 36 24.30 21.95 0.28
CA LEU A 36 25.31 21.15 -0.40
C LEU A 36 25.20 21.29 -1.93
N GLN A 37 26.23 21.80 -2.58
CA GLN A 37 26.33 21.88 -4.04
C GLN A 37 26.87 20.58 -4.66
N TRP A 38 26.73 20.45 -5.98
CA TRP A 38 27.11 19.23 -6.73
C TRP A 38 28.58 18.83 -6.60
N ASP A 39 29.47 19.82 -6.51
CA ASP A 39 30.92 19.63 -6.48
C ASP A 39 31.50 19.73 -5.06
N ASP A 40 30.65 19.95 -4.05
CA ASP A 40 31.08 20.05 -2.67
C ASP A 40 31.48 18.67 -2.12
N PRO A 41 32.52 18.61 -1.26
CA PRO A 41 32.88 17.38 -0.59
C PRO A 41 31.76 16.94 0.38
N LEU A 42 31.36 15.68 0.29
CA LEU A 42 30.39 15.10 1.23
C LEU A 42 30.92 15.12 2.68
N PRO A 43 30.06 15.14 3.71
CA PRO A 43 30.50 14.90 5.08
C PRO A 43 31.24 13.56 5.23
N LYS A 44 32.28 13.53 6.05
CA LYS A 44 33.14 12.33 6.24
C LYS A 44 32.35 11.02 6.48
N PRO A 45 31.30 10.97 7.33
CA PRO A 45 30.56 9.72 7.54
C PRO A 45 29.92 9.16 6.27
N LEU A 46 29.43 10.04 5.39
CA LEU A 46 28.79 9.66 4.14
C LEU A 46 29.82 9.26 3.08
N GLN A 47 30.98 9.93 3.06
CA GLN A 47 32.11 9.50 2.25
C GLN A 47 32.57 8.10 2.65
N GLU A 48 32.69 7.81 3.94
CA GLU A 48 33.10 6.50 4.46
C GLU A 48 32.10 5.39 4.10
N LYS A 49 30.79 5.65 4.26
CA LYS A 49 29.73 4.74 3.79
C LYS A 49 29.87 4.45 2.29
N TRP A 50 29.99 5.49 1.47
CA TRP A 50 30.13 5.33 0.02
C TRP A 50 31.41 4.57 -0.37
N MET A 51 32.54 4.92 0.22
CA MET A 51 33.81 4.28 -0.07
C MET A 51 33.82 2.81 0.34
N THR A 52 33.14 2.46 1.44
CA THR A 52 32.94 1.06 1.86
C THR A 52 32.16 0.29 0.81
N PHE A 53 31.00 0.81 0.39
CA PHE A 53 30.20 0.24 -0.68
C PHE A 53 30.99 0.07 -1.98
N ARG A 54 31.66 1.12 -2.43
CA ARG A 54 32.43 1.15 -3.67
C ARG A 54 33.57 0.14 -3.69
N LYS A 55 34.30 -0.02 -2.58
CA LYS A 55 35.39 -1.01 -2.46
C LYS A 55 34.90 -2.45 -2.63
N GLN A 56 33.66 -2.74 -2.23
CA GLN A 56 33.09 -4.08 -2.30
C GLN A 56 32.48 -4.41 -3.68
N LEU A 57 32.32 -3.44 -4.59
CA LEU A 57 31.69 -3.66 -5.90
C LEU A 57 32.41 -4.72 -6.75
N ASN A 58 33.71 -4.92 -6.55
CA ASN A 58 34.48 -5.93 -7.28
C ASN A 58 33.99 -7.36 -7.01
N VAL A 59 33.38 -7.61 -5.83
CA VAL A 59 32.83 -8.93 -5.45
C VAL A 59 31.64 -9.30 -6.34
N LEU A 60 30.97 -8.33 -6.99
CA LEU A 60 29.85 -8.62 -7.88
C LEU A 60 30.26 -9.46 -9.10
N VAL A 61 31.54 -9.49 -9.48
CA VAL A 61 32.05 -10.33 -10.57
C VAL A 61 31.89 -11.83 -10.27
N GLU A 62 31.82 -12.19 -8.98
CA GLU A 62 31.65 -13.55 -8.49
C GLU A 62 30.20 -14.03 -8.60
N ILE A 63 29.23 -13.11 -8.58
CA ILE A 63 27.81 -13.43 -8.69
C ILE A 63 27.52 -13.89 -10.12
N LYS A 64 27.08 -15.15 -10.27
CA LYS A 64 26.66 -15.73 -11.55
C LYS A 64 25.17 -15.94 -11.55
N ILE A 65 24.47 -15.23 -12.43
CA ILE A 65 23.02 -15.38 -12.61
C ILE A 65 22.77 -16.05 -13.96
N PRO A 66 22.03 -17.17 -14.00
CA PRO A 66 21.62 -17.79 -15.26
C PRO A 66 20.83 -16.81 -16.13
N ARG A 67 21.20 -16.68 -17.40
CA ARG A 67 20.47 -15.82 -18.36
C ARG A 67 19.02 -16.29 -18.57
N CYS A 68 18.79 -17.59 -18.52
CA CYS A 68 17.46 -18.19 -18.62
C CYS A 68 17.03 -18.68 -17.24
N ALA A 69 15.97 -18.09 -16.69
CA ALA A 69 15.38 -18.53 -15.42
C ALA A 69 14.55 -19.82 -15.56
N LEU A 70 14.12 -20.14 -16.78
CA LEU A 70 13.36 -21.36 -17.10
C LEU A 70 14.33 -22.53 -17.32
N PRO A 71 14.31 -23.58 -16.48
CA PRO A 71 15.10 -24.79 -16.73
C PRO A 71 14.52 -25.57 -17.93
N PRO A 72 15.37 -26.26 -18.72
CA PRO A 72 14.97 -26.92 -19.97
C PRO A 72 13.99 -28.08 -19.77
N ASN A 73 14.00 -28.72 -18.59
CA ASN A 73 13.17 -29.88 -18.28
C ASN A 73 11.89 -29.51 -17.50
N ALA A 74 11.51 -28.23 -17.51
CA ALA A 74 10.32 -27.75 -16.78
C ALA A 74 9.03 -28.30 -17.40
N VAL A 75 8.21 -29.00 -16.60
CA VAL A 75 6.89 -29.51 -17.01
C VAL A 75 5.75 -28.64 -16.52
N ALA A 76 5.95 -27.92 -15.42
CA ALA A 76 4.98 -26.98 -14.85
C ALA A 76 5.70 -25.78 -14.25
N LEU A 77 5.02 -24.65 -14.23
CA LEU A 77 5.56 -23.38 -13.76
C LEU A 77 4.61 -22.72 -12.77
N GLU A 78 5.20 -22.08 -11.77
CA GLU A 78 4.51 -21.28 -10.77
C GLU A 78 5.25 -19.97 -10.55
N LEU A 79 4.50 -18.93 -10.18
CA LEU A 79 5.04 -17.61 -9.94
C LEU A 79 4.83 -17.22 -8.48
N TYR A 80 5.92 -16.85 -7.80
CA TYR A 80 5.89 -16.44 -6.40
C TYR A 80 6.43 -15.03 -6.24
N GLY A 81 5.55 -14.12 -5.79
CA GLY A 81 5.88 -12.74 -5.52
C GLY A 81 5.99 -12.46 -4.03
N PHE A 82 6.95 -11.65 -3.61
CA PHE A 82 7.12 -11.23 -2.22
C PHE A 82 7.23 -9.71 -2.15
N GLY A 83 6.52 -9.08 -1.23
CA GLY A 83 6.56 -7.64 -1.00
C GLY A 83 6.87 -7.33 0.47
N ASP A 84 7.66 -6.29 0.68
CA ASP A 84 8.00 -5.79 2.01
C ASP A 84 8.22 -4.27 2.04
N ALA A 85 8.07 -3.67 3.22
CA ALA A 85 8.33 -2.27 3.48
C ALA A 85 9.05 -2.04 4.81
N SER A 86 9.96 -1.06 4.79
CA SER A 86 10.65 -0.53 5.96
C SER A 86 10.52 1.00 6.01
N GLU A 87 11.09 1.62 7.05
CA GLU A 87 11.20 3.09 7.13
C GLU A 87 12.05 3.69 6.00
N LEU A 88 12.98 2.92 5.43
CA LEU A 88 13.86 3.37 4.35
C LEU A 88 13.17 3.34 2.98
N GLY A 89 12.21 2.44 2.80
CA GLY A 89 11.51 2.26 1.54
C GLY A 89 10.80 0.92 1.46
N PHE A 90 10.34 0.58 0.26
CA PHE A 90 9.56 -0.61 0.02
C PHE A 90 9.97 -1.25 -1.30
N GLY A 91 9.76 -2.55 -1.41
CA GLY A 91 10.17 -3.31 -2.58
C GLY A 91 9.46 -4.64 -2.69
N CYS A 92 9.70 -5.29 -3.83
CA CYS A 92 9.17 -6.60 -4.10
C CYS A 92 10.11 -7.40 -5.00
N CYS A 93 9.98 -8.71 -4.99
CA CYS A 93 10.69 -9.64 -5.87
C CYS A 93 9.76 -10.74 -6.38
N ILE A 94 10.05 -11.27 -7.56
CA ILE A 94 9.28 -12.33 -8.20
C ILE A 94 10.20 -13.47 -8.58
N TYR A 95 9.84 -14.67 -8.15
CA TYR A 95 10.52 -15.92 -8.45
C TYR A 95 9.68 -16.78 -9.39
N LEU A 96 10.36 -17.44 -10.31
CA LEU A 96 9.82 -18.56 -11.09
C LEU A 96 10.17 -19.85 -10.35
N ARG A 97 9.16 -20.67 -10.07
CA ARG A 97 9.33 -22.03 -9.56
C ARG A 97 8.95 -23.01 -10.66
N ALA A 98 9.89 -23.87 -11.03
CA ALA A 98 9.73 -24.87 -12.08
C ALA A 98 9.82 -26.28 -11.50
N PHE A 99 8.96 -27.15 -12.02
CA PHE A 99 8.88 -28.57 -11.68
C PHE A 99 9.54 -29.35 -12.81
N ASP A 100 10.41 -30.31 -12.48
CA ASP A 100 10.88 -31.28 -13.46
C ASP A 100 10.02 -32.56 -13.46
N GLN A 101 10.30 -33.46 -14.41
CA GLN A 101 9.60 -34.76 -14.53
C GLN A 101 9.84 -35.70 -13.33
N ILE A 102 10.87 -35.44 -12.52
CA ILE A 102 11.31 -36.26 -11.40
C ILE A 102 10.70 -35.73 -10.08
N GLY A 103 10.08 -34.55 -10.10
CA GLY A 103 9.46 -33.90 -8.94
C GLY A 103 10.39 -32.92 -8.22
N ASN A 104 11.55 -32.57 -8.79
CA ASN A 104 12.43 -31.56 -8.19
C ASN A 104 11.95 -30.14 -8.49
N TYR A 105 12.20 -29.26 -7.54
CA TYR A 105 11.90 -27.84 -7.63
C TYR A 105 13.15 -27.04 -7.97
N THR A 106 13.06 -26.22 -9.02
CA THR A 106 14.06 -25.18 -9.31
C THR A 106 13.42 -23.82 -9.13
N ILE A 107 14.06 -22.93 -8.37
CA ILE A 107 13.57 -21.59 -8.10
C ILE A 107 14.63 -20.58 -8.56
N ASN A 108 14.21 -19.62 -9.37
CA ASN A 108 15.07 -18.56 -9.89
C ASN A 108 14.36 -17.21 -9.80
N LEU A 109 15.08 -16.18 -9.35
CA LEU A 109 14.63 -14.80 -9.39
C LEU A 109 14.41 -14.35 -10.85
N LEU A 110 13.22 -13.82 -11.14
CA LEU A 110 12.91 -13.24 -12.45
C LEU A 110 13.21 -11.75 -12.50
N CYS A 111 12.74 -11.02 -11.50
CA CYS A 111 12.92 -9.59 -11.38
C CYS A 111 12.57 -9.11 -9.98
N ALA A 112 13.02 -7.92 -9.65
CA ALA A 112 12.61 -7.21 -8.46
C ALA A 112 12.28 -5.74 -8.77
N LYS A 113 11.76 -5.04 -7.77
CA LYS A 113 11.55 -3.60 -7.85
C LYS A 113 11.69 -2.96 -6.48
N SER A 114 12.37 -1.83 -6.44
CA SER A 114 12.65 -1.09 -5.21
C SER A 114 12.27 0.40 -5.32
N ARG A 115 11.69 0.97 -4.26
CA ARG A 115 11.37 2.40 -4.17
C ARG A 115 11.74 2.94 -2.78
N VAL A 116 12.52 4.02 -2.74
CA VAL A 116 12.88 4.70 -1.48
C VAL A 116 11.63 5.37 -0.90
N ALA A 117 11.50 5.34 0.43
CA ALA A 117 10.37 5.95 1.12
C ALA A 117 10.30 7.45 0.80
N PRO A 118 9.09 8.03 0.65
CA PRO A 118 8.94 9.46 0.42
C PRO A 118 9.57 10.27 1.56
N LEU A 119 10.15 11.44 1.23
CA LEU A 119 10.69 12.38 2.24
C LEU A 119 9.61 12.85 3.22
N LYS A 120 8.36 12.96 2.75
CA LYS A 120 7.20 13.20 3.62
C LYS A 120 6.88 11.93 4.39
N LYS A 121 7.03 11.99 5.72
CA LYS A 121 6.74 10.86 6.63
C LYS A 121 5.39 10.23 6.31
N THR A 122 5.43 8.92 6.11
CA THR A 122 4.28 8.05 5.84
C THR A 122 4.34 6.91 6.86
N THR A 123 3.19 6.40 7.27
CA THR A 123 3.12 5.31 8.25
C THR A 123 3.59 3.99 7.64
N ILE A 124 4.17 3.10 8.44
CA ILE A 124 4.60 1.76 8.00
C ILE A 124 3.45 0.99 7.32
N PRO A 125 2.22 0.91 7.87
CA PRO A 125 1.11 0.21 7.20
C PRO A 125 0.74 0.77 5.82
N ARG A 126 1.02 2.05 5.54
CA ARG A 126 0.83 2.63 4.19
C ARG A 126 1.96 2.26 3.25
N LEU A 127 3.18 2.09 3.74
CA LEU A 127 4.32 1.61 2.95
C LEU A 127 4.19 0.12 2.65
N GLU A 128 3.75 -0.70 3.60
CA GLU A 128 3.45 -2.12 3.38
C GLU A 128 2.39 -2.31 2.30
N LEU A 129 1.30 -1.52 2.34
CA LEU A 129 0.27 -1.53 1.28
C LEU A 129 0.84 -1.09 -0.08
N GLN A 130 1.83 -0.20 -0.09
CA GLN A 130 2.51 0.22 -1.33
C GLN A 130 3.45 -0.87 -1.85
N ALA A 131 4.10 -1.64 -0.98
CA ALA A 131 4.87 -2.82 -1.36
C ALA A 131 3.97 -3.86 -2.03
N ALA A 132 2.79 -4.11 -1.45
CA ALA A 132 1.79 -5.01 -2.05
C ALA A 132 1.28 -4.49 -3.40
N LEU A 133 0.97 -3.19 -3.53
CA LEU A 133 0.59 -2.62 -4.82
C LEU A 133 1.70 -2.76 -5.86
N LEU A 134 2.95 -2.45 -5.49
CA LEU A 134 4.11 -2.58 -6.37
C LEU A 134 4.28 -4.02 -6.85
N LEU A 135 4.09 -4.98 -5.94
CA LEU A 135 4.16 -6.40 -6.26
C LEU A 135 3.05 -6.82 -7.24
N ALA A 136 1.81 -6.38 -7.03
CA ALA A 136 0.68 -6.67 -7.92
C ALA A 136 0.93 -6.13 -9.33
N GLU A 137 1.41 -4.88 -9.43
CA GLU A 137 1.77 -4.24 -10.69
C GLU A 137 2.90 -4.99 -11.41
N LEU A 138 3.94 -5.39 -10.67
CA LEU A 138 5.07 -6.12 -11.22
C LEU A 138 4.64 -7.51 -11.70
N ALA A 139 3.83 -8.23 -10.93
CA ALA A 139 3.32 -9.55 -11.29
C ALA A 139 2.47 -9.49 -12.56
N ALA A 140 1.53 -8.55 -12.64
CA ALA A 140 0.72 -8.34 -13.84
C ALA A 140 1.57 -7.97 -15.07
N LYS A 141 2.63 -7.18 -14.87
CA LYS A 141 3.57 -6.85 -15.95
C LYS A 141 4.37 -8.06 -16.41
N VAL A 142 4.85 -8.89 -15.49
CA VAL A 142 5.61 -10.11 -15.80
C VAL A 142 4.74 -11.11 -16.56
N THR A 143 3.54 -11.39 -16.07
CA THR A 143 2.62 -12.35 -16.72
C THR A 143 2.11 -11.85 -18.07
N GLY A 144 1.97 -10.52 -18.25
CA GLY A 144 1.64 -9.93 -19.55
C GLY A 144 2.80 -9.91 -20.54
N ALA A 145 4.05 -9.82 -20.06
CA ALA A 145 5.24 -9.76 -20.92
C ALA A 145 5.81 -11.13 -21.28
N ILE A 146 5.68 -12.11 -20.39
CA ILE A 146 6.22 -13.45 -20.56
C ILE A 146 5.06 -14.40 -20.91
N ALA A 147 5.02 -14.85 -22.17
CA ALA A 147 4.00 -15.76 -22.68
C ALA A 147 4.21 -17.22 -22.20
N LEU A 148 4.19 -17.42 -20.88
CA LEU A 148 4.24 -18.73 -20.23
C LEU A 148 2.92 -19.02 -19.53
N VAL A 149 2.60 -20.31 -19.41
CA VAL A 149 1.43 -20.77 -18.66
C VAL A 149 1.87 -21.08 -17.23
N TYR A 150 1.32 -20.34 -16.28
CA TYR A 150 1.55 -20.56 -14.85
C TYR A 150 0.39 -21.35 -14.26
N ARG A 151 0.71 -22.46 -13.59
CA ARG A 151 -0.27 -23.27 -12.85
C ARG A 151 -0.82 -22.50 -11.64
N LEU A 152 0.05 -21.74 -10.99
CA LEU A 152 -0.26 -20.96 -9.79
C LEU A 152 0.52 -19.65 -9.81
N ILE A 153 -0.14 -18.58 -9.36
CA ILE A 153 0.48 -17.29 -9.05
C ILE A 153 0.11 -16.97 -7.60
N CYS A 154 1.12 -16.79 -6.75
CA CYS A 154 0.92 -16.49 -5.34
C CYS A 154 1.78 -15.30 -4.90
N LEU A 155 1.17 -14.38 -4.17
CA LEU A 155 1.76 -13.12 -3.73
C LEU A 155 1.81 -13.10 -2.20
N TRP A 156 2.96 -12.75 -1.64
CA TRP A 156 3.23 -12.84 -0.21
C TRP A 156 3.55 -11.46 0.37
N THR A 157 3.07 -11.25 1.59
CA THR A 157 3.43 -10.12 2.46
C THR A 157 3.50 -10.62 3.90
N ASP A 158 4.36 -10.05 4.72
CA ASP A 158 4.42 -10.27 6.18
C ASP A 158 3.48 -9.34 6.96
N SER A 159 2.87 -8.35 6.30
CA SER A 159 1.90 -7.45 6.92
C SER A 159 0.51 -8.07 6.93
N THR A 160 0.10 -8.57 8.11
CA THR A 160 -1.28 -9.04 8.34
C THR A 160 -2.32 -7.94 8.13
N ILE A 161 -1.98 -6.68 8.46
CA ILE A 161 -2.82 -5.49 8.21
C ILE A 161 -3.04 -5.32 6.71
N THR A 162 -1.97 -5.38 5.91
CA THR A 162 -2.06 -5.27 4.45
C THR A 162 -2.87 -6.41 3.86
N LEU A 163 -2.65 -7.65 4.32
CA LEU A 163 -3.39 -8.81 3.87
C LEU A 163 -4.89 -8.72 4.20
N TYR A 164 -5.24 -8.21 5.38
CA TYR A 164 -6.62 -7.95 5.77
C TYR A 164 -7.29 -6.89 4.89
N ARG A 165 -6.58 -5.80 4.60
CA ARG A 165 -7.03 -4.72 3.73
C ARG A 165 -7.32 -5.20 2.31
N ILE A 166 -6.44 -6.03 1.74
CA ILE A 166 -6.61 -6.61 0.40
C ILE A 166 -7.87 -7.50 0.31
N ARG A 167 -8.20 -8.22 1.39
CA ARG A 167 -9.40 -9.06 1.48
C ARG A 167 -10.68 -8.29 1.84
N SER A 168 -10.57 -6.99 2.09
CA SER A 168 -11.69 -6.15 2.53
C SER A 168 -12.23 -5.29 1.38
N GLN A 169 -13.47 -4.81 1.55
CA GLN A 169 -14.04 -3.88 0.58
C GLN A 169 -13.30 -2.53 0.63
N SER A 170 -12.71 -2.11 -0.48
CA SER A 170 -11.91 -0.89 -0.57
C SER A 170 -12.64 0.37 -0.09
N SER A 171 -13.96 0.47 -0.33
CA SER A 171 -14.78 1.64 0.00
C SER A 171 -14.82 1.97 1.50
N ARG A 172 -14.52 1.00 2.38
CA ARG A 172 -14.47 1.16 3.83
C ARG A 172 -13.32 2.04 4.32
N TYR A 173 -12.26 2.19 3.52
CA TYR A 173 -11.05 2.89 3.94
C TYR A 173 -10.98 4.33 3.42
N THR A 174 -10.08 5.13 3.98
CA THR A 174 -9.73 6.47 3.47
C THR A 174 -9.37 6.40 1.98
N THR A 175 -9.58 7.50 1.24
CA THR A 175 -9.36 7.53 -0.21
C THR A 175 -7.96 7.05 -0.64
N TYR A 176 -6.91 7.37 0.14
CA TYR A 176 -5.55 6.91 -0.16
C TYR A 176 -5.45 5.38 -0.14
N VAL A 177 -5.97 4.76 0.91
CA VAL A 177 -5.92 3.31 1.13
C VAL A 177 -6.90 2.59 0.19
N ALA A 178 -8.13 3.10 0.08
CA ALA A 178 -9.17 2.57 -0.80
C ALA A 178 -8.70 2.45 -2.25
N ASN A 179 -8.10 3.50 -2.80
CA ASN A 179 -7.64 3.49 -4.20
C ASN A 179 -6.55 2.43 -4.46
N ARG A 180 -5.68 2.18 -3.48
CA ARG A 180 -4.61 1.18 -3.59
C ARG A 180 -5.14 -0.24 -3.46
N ILE A 181 -6.05 -0.47 -2.52
CA ILE A 181 -6.76 -1.75 -2.40
C ILE A 181 -7.53 -2.05 -3.68
N ALA A 182 -8.30 -1.09 -4.20
CA ALA A 182 -9.03 -1.26 -5.45
C ALA A 182 -8.09 -1.63 -6.61
N ARG A 183 -6.95 -0.93 -6.73
CA ARG A 183 -5.96 -1.25 -7.76
C ARG A 183 -5.33 -2.63 -7.61
N ILE A 184 -5.04 -3.07 -6.38
CA ILE A 184 -4.56 -4.44 -6.12
C ILE A 184 -5.62 -5.46 -6.54
N GLN A 185 -6.88 -5.22 -6.21
CA GLN A 185 -8.02 -6.08 -6.54
C GLN A 185 -8.35 -6.10 -8.04
N GLU A 186 -7.99 -5.06 -8.79
CA GLU A 186 -8.05 -5.06 -10.26
C GLU A 186 -6.96 -5.91 -10.91
N LEU A 187 -5.78 -5.98 -10.28
CA LEU A 187 -4.58 -6.63 -10.82
C LEU A 187 -4.41 -8.08 -10.34
N SER A 188 -5.07 -8.46 -9.25
CA SER A 188 -4.95 -9.76 -8.59
C SER A 188 -6.22 -10.09 -7.81
N THR A 189 -6.45 -11.36 -7.52
CA THR A 189 -7.56 -11.78 -6.65
C THR A 189 -7.08 -11.93 -5.19
N PRO A 190 -7.94 -11.66 -4.19
CA PRO A 190 -7.57 -11.79 -2.78
C PRO A 190 -7.04 -13.17 -2.37
N GLU A 191 -7.43 -14.23 -3.08
CA GLU A 191 -7.02 -15.62 -2.84
C GLU A 191 -5.57 -15.89 -3.25
N GLN A 192 -5.01 -15.07 -4.14
CA GLN A 192 -3.60 -15.15 -4.52
C GLN A 192 -2.68 -14.67 -3.37
N TRP A 193 -3.21 -13.92 -2.41
CA TRP A 193 -2.45 -13.27 -1.35
C TRP A 193 -2.34 -14.15 -0.09
N ARG A 194 -1.11 -14.33 0.38
CA ARG A 194 -0.76 -15.12 1.57
C ARG A 194 0.18 -14.35 2.50
N HIS A 195 0.22 -14.80 3.75
CA HIS A 195 1.13 -14.26 4.75
C HIS A 195 2.41 -15.09 4.84
N VAL A 196 3.56 -14.43 4.82
CA VAL A 196 4.87 -15.07 5.08
C VAL A 196 5.46 -14.48 6.37
N PRO A 197 6.09 -15.25 7.26
CA PRO A 197 6.85 -14.69 8.38
C PRO A 197 7.96 -13.76 7.86
N GLY A 198 8.18 -12.61 8.51
CA GLY A 198 9.16 -11.62 8.06
C GLY A 198 10.58 -12.19 7.88
N GLU A 199 11.01 -13.10 8.77
CA GLU A 199 12.30 -13.80 8.69
C GLU A 199 12.47 -14.67 7.43
N LEU A 200 11.34 -15.10 6.85
CA LEU A 200 11.28 -15.90 5.63
C LEU A 200 10.94 -15.04 4.40
N ASN A 201 10.77 -13.73 4.56
CA ASN A 201 10.40 -12.80 3.49
C ASN A 201 11.66 -12.29 2.76
N PRO A 202 11.96 -12.76 1.54
CA PRO A 202 13.14 -12.29 0.81
C PRO A 202 13.04 -10.80 0.40
N ALA A 203 11.83 -10.22 0.40
CA ALA A 203 11.66 -8.82 0.04
C ALA A 203 12.21 -7.85 1.09
N ASP A 204 12.48 -8.30 2.32
CA ASP A 204 13.15 -7.51 3.38
C ASP A 204 14.52 -7.01 2.93
N LEU A 205 15.24 -7.82 2.15
CA LEU A 205 16.54 -7.43 1.57
C LEU A 205 16.41 -6.24 0.62
N VAL A 206 15.28 -6.12 -0.08
CA VAL A 206 15.01 -5.03 -1.02
C VAL A 206 14.51 -3.78 -0.32
N SER A 207 13.73 -3.93 0.76
CA SER A 207 13.16 -2.81 1.50
C SER A 207 14.19 -2.12 2.41
N ARG A 208 15.27 -2.82 2.78
CA ARG A 208 16.36 -2.31 3.64
C ARG A 208 17.68 -2.07 2.91
N GLY A 209 17.95 -2.85 1.87
CA GLY A 209 19.17 -2.81 1.08
C GLY A 209 20.32 -3.62 1.67
N LEU A 210 21.25 -3.99 0.79
CA LEU A 210 22.43 -4.80 1.14
C LEU A 210 23.71 -4.21 0.55
N LEU A 211 24.82 -4.41 1.25
CA LEU A 211 26.14 -4.17 0.71
C LEU A 211 26.53 -5.27 -0.30
N PRO A 212 27.44 -5.01 -1.26
CA PRO A 212 27.81 -5.97 -2.30
C PRO A 212 28.33 -7.31 -1.76
N GLU A 213 29.15 -7.29 -0.70
CA GLU A 213 29.69 -8.51 -0.09
C GLU A 213 28.62 -9.31 0.67
N ALA A 214 27.61 -8.63 1.24
CA ALA A 214 26.48 -9.32 1.87
C ALA A 214 25.59 -9.98 0.82
N LEU A 215 25.33 -9.28 -0.29
CA LEU A 215 24.55 -9.82 -1.40
C LEU A 215 25.21 -11.07 -2.00
N SER A 216 26.53 -11.08 -2.19
CA SER A 216 27.23 -12.25 -2.74
C SER A 216 27.16 -13.49 -1.84
N LYS A 217 26.99 -13.31 -0.54
CA LYS A 217 26.82 -14.39 0.44
C LYS A 217 25.36 -14.83 0.63
N THR A 218 24.41 -14.14 0.02
CA THR A 218 22.97 -14.38 0.22
C THR A 218 22.37 -15.16 -0.95
N ASP A 219 22.61 -16.46 -0.98
CA ASP A 219 22.15 -17.35 -2.06
C ASP A 219 20.61 -17.39 -2.20
N ASN A 220 19.90 -17.29 -1.07
CA ASN A 220 18.43 -17.26 -1.00
C ASN A 220 17.81 -16.08 -1.78
N TRP A 221 18.56 -15.00 -2.03
CA TRP A 221 18.05 -13.89 -2.84
C TRP A 221 17.86 -14.29 -4.31
N PHE A 222 18.74 -15.12 -4.87
CA PHE A 222 18.65 -15.54 -6.26
C PHE A 222 17.78 -16.80 -6.44
N HIS A 223 17.72 -17.64 -5.42
CA HIS A 223 17.01 -18.92 -5.43
C HIS A 223 15.75 -18.99 -4.56
N GLY A 224 15.32 -17.85 -4.03
CA GLY A 224 14.14 -17.74 -3.18
C GLY A 224 14.31 -18.36 -1.79
N PRO A 225 13.30 -18.21 -0.93
CA PRO A 225 13.32 -18.76 0.41
C PRO A 225 13.25 -20.30 0.37
N ALA A 226 13.93 -20.94 1.33
CA ALA A 226 14.11 -22.40 1.34
C ALA A 226 12.79 -23.18 1.32
N PHE A 227 11.72 -22.66 1.91
CA PHE A 227 10.44 -23.37 1.96
C PHE A 227 9.84 -23.61 0.57
N LEU A 228 10.15 -22.79 -0.44
CA LEU A 228 9.69 -23.01 -1.82
C LEU A 228 10.32 -24.24 -2.48
N LYS A 229 11.38 -24.82 -1.88
CA LYS A 229 11.97 -26.09 -2.34
C LYS A 229 11.18 -27.32 -1.88
N TYR A 230 10.14 -27.14 -1.05
CA TYR A 230 9.32 -28.22 -0.51
C TYR A 230 7.86 -28.09 -0.96
N GLU A 231 7.06 -29.13 -0.70
CA GLU A 231 5.63 -29.12 -1.01
C GLU A 231 4.88 -28.05 -0.20
N GLU A 232 3.74 -27.60 -0.74
CA GLU A 232 2.94 -26.53 -0.14
C GLU A 232 2.46 -26.87 1.28
N SER A 233 2.31 -28.15 1.62
CA SER A 233 1.97 -28.61 2.97
C SER A 233 3.03 -28.27 4.03
N GLU A 234 4.27 -28.04 3.62
CA GLU A 234 5.40 -27.69 4.50
C GLU A 234 5.62 -26.18 4.61
N TRP A 235 4.81 -25.37 3.94
CA TRP A 235 4.99 -23.94 3.89
C TRP A 235 4.49 -23.26 5.16
N PRO A 236 5.04 -22.08 5.49
CA PRO A 236 4.49 -21.28 6.58
C PRO A 236 3.04 -20.91 6.26
N PHE A 237 2.11 -21.41 7.06
CA PHE A 237 0.68 -21.16 6.91
C PHE A 237 0.16 -20.36 8.09
N LEU A 238 -0.30 -19.13 7.84
CA LEU A 238 -1.09 -18.37 8.79
C LEU A 238 -2.56 -18.38 8.38
N ARG A 239 -3.40 -19.03 9.19
CA ARG A 239 -4.85 -18.92 9.03
C ARG A 239 -5.31 -17.57 9.60
N LEU A 240 -5.63 -16.64 8.71
CA LEU A 240 -6.32 -15.41 9.13
C LEU A 240 -7.79 -15.74 9.38
N GLU A 241 -8.16 -15.89 10.64
CA GLU A 241 -9.57 -15.91 11.04
C GLU A 241 -10.13 -14.49 10.97
N ARG A 242 -11.31 -14.34 10.36
CA ARG A 242 -11.97 -13.04 10.25
C ARG A 242 -12.68 -12.75 11.57
N THR A 243 -11.99 -12.14 12.51
CA THR A 243 -12.60 -11.67 13.76
C THR A 243 -13.14 -10.25 13.57
N GLU A 244 -14.38 -10.00 14.04
CA GLU A 244 -15.02 -8.67 14.02
C GLU A 244 -14.20 -7.60 14.77
N SER A 245 -13.33 -8.02 15.69
CA SER A 245 -12.43 -7.15 16.46
C SER A 245 -11.34 -6.48 15.63
N ASN A 246 -10.86 -7.11 14.55
CA ASN A 246 -9.83 -6.53 13.66
C ASN A 246 -10.38 -5.37 12.81
N ASP A 247 -11.70 -5.28 12.72
CA ASP A 247 -12.43 -4.30 11.90
C ASP A 247 -12.67 -2.97 12.64
N GLN A 248 -12.33 -2.86 13.92
CA GLN A 248 -12.58 -1.66 14.72
C GLN A 248 -11.31 -0.86 15.08
N THR A 249 -10.12 -1.44 14.88
CA THR A 249 -8.83 -0.85 15.31
C THR A 249 -8.02 -0.23 14.17
N ASP A 250 -8.40 -0.41 12.91
CA ASP A 250 -7.68 0.20 11.78
C ASP A 250 -8.05 1.69 11.64
N GLU A 251 -7.09 2.57 11.96
CA GLU A 251 -7.22 4.04 11.88
C GLU A 251 -7.57 4.55 10.47
N GLU A 252 -7.32 3.75 9.43
CA GLU A 252 -7.64 4.10 8.04
C GLU A 252 -9.08 3.77 7.63
N LEU A 253 -9.89 3.22 8.53
CA LEU A 253 -11.32 3.04 8.27
C LEU A 253 -12.04 4.40 8.27
N LYS A 254 -12.92 4.59 7.28
CA LYS A 254 -13.85 5.72 7.30
C LYS A 254 -14.73 5.60 8.52
N LYS A 255 -14.75 6.64 9.34
CA LYS A 255 -15.69 6.75 10.44
C LYS A 255 -17.09 6.91 9.85
N THR A 256 -17.91 5.87 9.95
CA THR A 256 -19.33 5.96 9.61
C THR A 256 -20.02 6.83 10.65
N ILE A 257 -20.25 8.10 10.33
CA ILE A 257 -21.10 8.96 11.15
C ILE A 257 -22.54 8.57 10.81
N ASN A 258 -23.14 7.71 11.64
CA ASN A 258 -24.58 7.49 11.61
C ASN A 258 -25.25 8.76 12.12
N VAL A 259 -25.71 9.62 11.20
CA VAL A 259 -26.56 10.76 11.56
C VAL A 259 -27.94 10.20 11.87
N SER A 260 -28.18 9.87 13.13
CA SER A 260 -29.54 9.68 13.63
C SER A 260 -30.17 11.06 13.77
N CYS A 261 -30.96 11.46 12.77
CA CYS A 261 -31.89 12.56 12.95
C CYS A 261 -32.98 12.09 13.91
N ILE A 262 -32.76 12.27 15.21
CA ILE A 262 -33.88 12.29 16.14
C ILE A 262 -34.72 13.48 15.72
N ALA A 263 -35.89 13.24 15.14
CA ALA A 263 -36.94 14.24 15.05
C ALA A 263 -37.38 14.53 16.49
N ALA A 264 -36.54 15.22 17.24
CA ALA A 264 -36.99 15.89 18.43
C ALA A 264 -38.01 16.90 17.92
N VAL A 265 -39.28 16.62 18.17
CA VAL A 265 -40.28 17.66 18.33
C VAL A 265 -39.82 18.45 19.56
N ALA A 266 -38.73 19.20 19.40
CA ALA A 266 -38.26 20.13 20.39
C ALA A 266 -39.32 21.21 20.36
N ASP A 267 -40.19 21.18 21.37
CA ASP A 267 -41.22 22.17 21.56
C ASP A 267 -40.52 23.55 21.60
N PRO A 268 -40.61 24.39 20.55
CA PRO A 268 -39.74 25.57 20.40
C PRO A 268 -40.06 26.67 21.42
N VAL A 269 -41.04 26.42 22.29
CA VAL A 269 -41.77 27.40 23.10
C VAL A 269 -41.07 27.71 24.41
N MET A 270 -40.17 26.85 24.88
CA MET A 270 -39.70 26.92 26.27
C MET A 270 -38.60 27.96 26.57
N ASN A 271 -38.08 28.72 25.59
CA ASN A 271 -36.91 29.59 25.81
C ASN A 271 -37.05 31.07 25.38
N TYR A 272 -38.28 31.58 25.20
CA TYR A 272 -38.49 32.98 24.79
C TYR A 272 -39.40 33.73 25.74
N SER A 273 -38.91 34.82 26.32
CA SER A 273 -39.64 35.71 27.23
C SER A 273 -40.69 36.61 26.54
N SER A 274 -40.90 36.47 25.23
CA SER A 274 -41.79 37.32 24.43
C SER A 274 -42.66 36.49 23.49
N TYR A 275 -43.95 36.46 23.78
CA TYR A 275 -44.98 35.75 22.99
C TYR A 275 -44.95 36.11 21.49
N THR A 276 -44.87 37.40 21.17
CA THR A 276 -44.85 37.86 19.77
C THR A 276 -43.59 37.43 19.03
N LYS A 277 -42.45 37.33 19.72
CA LYS A 277 -41.19 36.85 19.15
C LYS A 277 -41.28 35.34 18.87
N THR A 278 -41.79 34.55 19.83
CA THR A 278 -42.00 33.11 19.66
C THR A 278 -42.92 32.80 18.48
N LEU A 279 -44.05 33.52 18.39
CA LEU A 279 -45.02 33.33 17.32
C LEU A 279 -44.43 33.60 15.93
N ARG A 280 -43.66 34.70 15.79
CA ARG A 280 -43.00 35.06 14.53
C ARG A 280 -41.88 34.07 14.15
N ILE A 281 -41.15 33.54 15.14
CA ILE A 281 -40.13 32.51 14.90
C ILE A 281 -40.79 31.22 14.41
N SER A 282 -41.85 30.77 15.10
CA SER A 282 -42.62 29.57 14.70
C SER A 282 -43.18 29.69 13.28
N ALA A 283 -43.77 30.84 12.94
CA ALA A 283 -44.29 31.11 11.59
C ALA A 283 -43.18 31.07 10.52
N ARG A 284 -42.00 31.64 10.80
CA ARG A 284 -40.85 31.60 9.87
C ARG A 284 -40.30 30.19 9.68
N CYS A 285 -40.21 29.39 10.74
CA CYS A 285 -39.77 28.00 10.65
C CYS A 285 -40.73 27.18 9.77
N ARG A 286 -42.04 27.36 9.95
CA ARG A 286 -43.05 26.68 9.11
C ARG A 286 -42.98 27.12 7.65
N ARG A 287 -42.85 28.43 7.38
CA ARG A 287 -42.64 28.94 6.01
C ARG A 287 -41.37 28.36 5.39
N PHE A 288 -40.28 28.26 6.14
CA PHE A 288 -39.05 27.64 5.66
C PHE A 288 -39.26 26.18 5.24
N VAL A 289 -39.96 25.39 6.07
CA VAL A 289 -40.32 24.00 5.72
C VAL A 289 -41.20 23.93 4.48
N ALA A 290 -42.20 24.81 4.35
CA ALA A 290 -43.06 24.88 3.17
C ALA A 290 -42.25 25.23 1.91
N ASN A 291 -41.33 26.20 2.00
CA ASN A 291 -40.45 26.62 0.90
C ASN A 291 -39.46 25.51 0.50
N CYS A 292 -38.97 24.70 1.44
CA CYS A 292 -38.12 23.54 1.16
C CYS A 292 -38.87 22.45 0.39
N LYS A 293 -40.20 22.34 0.59
CA LYS A 293 -41.07 21.40 -0.12
C LYS A 293 -41.64 21.95 -1.44
N ALA A 294 -41.49 23.25 -1.68
CA ALA A 294 -42.00 23.94 -2.87
C ALA A 294 -40.93 24.12 -3.96
N THR A 295 -41.37 24.14 -5.22
CA THR A 295 -40.57 24.57 -6.37
C THR A 295 -40.22 26.06 -6.25
N ARG A 296 -39.11 26.47 -6.86
CA ARG A 296 -38.48 27.79 -6.62
C ARG A 296 -39.42 28.98 -6.91
N ASP A 297 -40.34 28.82 -7.85
CA ASP A 297 -41.37 29.76 -8.29
C ASP A 297 -42.51 29.96 -7.29
N ARG A 298 -42.72 29.00 -6.37
CA ARG A 298 -43.82 29.02 -5.37
C ARG A 298 -43.35 29.39 -3.96
N ARG A 299 -42.08 29.79 -3.81
CA ARG A 299 -41.51 30.15 -2.50
C ARG A 299 -41.89 31.57 -2.13
N ASP A 300 -42.34 31.75 -0.90
CA ASP A 300 -42.66 33.09 -0.37
C ASP A 300 -41.48 33.67 0.42
N TYR A 301 -41.11 34.90 0.09
CA TYR A 301 -40.03 35.69 0.72
C TYR A 301 -40.53 37.02 1.30
N GLY A 302 -41.84 37.31 1.21
CA GLY A 302 -42.45 38.55 1.68
C GLY A 302 -42.55 38.66 3.20
N PRO A 303 -43.24 39.68 3.73
CA PRO A 303 -43.55 39.74 5.16
C PRO A 303 -44.45 38.56 5.59
N LEU A 304 -44.47 38.24 6.89
CA LEU A 304 -45.36 37.21 7.44
C LEU A 304 -46.82 37.64 7.25
N SER A 305 -47.63 36.79 6.63
CA SER A 305 -49.07 37.02 6.51
C SER A 305 -49.79 36.75 7.82
N ALA A 306 -51.01 37.30 7.95
CA ALA A 306 -51.86 37.02 9.11
C ALA A 306 -52.25 35.54 9.21
N SER A 307 -52.40 34.84 8.06
CA SER A 307 -52.70 33.40 8.02
C SER A 307 -51.58 32.59 8.64
N GLU A 308 -50.33 32.88 8.29
CA GLU A 308 -49.17 32.14 8.80
C GLU A 308 -48.92 32.37 10.29
N LEU A 309 -49.24 33.57 10.79
CA LEU A 309 -49.21 33.84 12.22
C LEU A 309 -50.32 33.07 12.96
N ASN A 310 -51.52 32.96 12.37
CA ASN A 310 -52.62 32.21 12.97
C ASN A 310 -52.36 30.69 12.95
N GLU A 311 -51.82 30.15 11.86
CA GLU A 311 -51.42 28.74 11.79
C GLU A 311 -50.30 28.42 12.78
N ALA A 312 -49.31 29.31 12.90
CA ALA A 312 -48.25 29.17 13.89
C ALA A 312 -48.80 29.19 15.31
N LEU A 313 -49.81 30.01 15.60
CA LEU A 313 -50.49 30.03 16.89
C LEU A 313 -51.19 28.71 17.19
N LEU A 314 -51.91 28.16 16.21
CA LEU A 314 -52.68 26.91 16.36
C LEU A 314 -51.85 25.67 16.66
N GLY A 315 -50.55 25.65 16.35
CA GLY A 315 -49.69 24.55 16.81
C GLY A 315 -48.60 24.98 17.77
N LEU A 316 -48.84 26.07 18.49
CA LEU A 316 -48.21 26.37 19.79
C LEU A 316 -49.14 26.04 20.97
N ILE A 317 -50.40 25.71 20.68
CA ILE A 317 -51.43 25.19 21.61
C ILE A 317 -51.49 23.67 21.43
#